data_AF-A0A8S3WCB8-F1
#
_entry.id   AF-A0A8S3WCB8-F1
#
_cell.length_a   1.000
_cell.length_b   1.000
_cell.length_c   1.000
_cell.angle_alpha   90.00
_cell.angle_beta   90.00
_cell.angle_gamma   90.00
#
_symmetry.space_group_name_H-M   'P 1'
#
loop_
_entity.id
_entity.type
_entity.pdbx_description
1 polymer ?
#
loop_
_entity_poly.entity_id
_entity_poly.type
_entity_poly.pdbx_seq_one_letter_code
_entity_poly.pdbx_strand_id
1 'polypeptide(L)'
;MEAQEHLSYKTQSRKRGRPAGKNRMPLSSEQRKSRNAQYEKERRNEIAHATLHLAKAVGCDGSVTLQNLLTSVIKLLDNKANCKPSESIQILRQRNEDICKEIQEMELFLKSKGLNKQEYETDSECESYNLRSRGSKRKSENICELQYSEKKQLNEKDVKSMISTASNLVSFTI
;
A
#
# COMPACT_ATOMS: atom_id res chain seq x y z
N MET A 1 -20.35 -40.92 66.76
CA MET A 1 -19.53 -41.42 65.64
C MET A 1 -19.21 -40.22 64.78
N GLU A 2 -18.04 -39.63 65.05
CA GLU A 2 -17.62 -38.33 64.55
C GLU A 2 -17.06 -38.43 63.12
N ALA A 3 -17.35 -37.39 62.35
CA ALA A 3 -16.92 -37.19 60.99
C ALA A 3 -15.39 -37.03 60.90
N GLN A 4 -14.77 -37.63 59.88
CA GLN A 4 -13.42 -37.25 59.46
C GLN A 4 -13.45 -36.79 58.00
N GLU A 5 -13.60 -35.47 57.85
CA GLU A 5 -13.28 -34.72 56.64
C GLU A 5 -11.77 -34.76 56.40
N HIS A 6 -11.31 -35.49 55.38
CA HIS A 6 -9.95 -35.32 54.88
C HIS A 6 -9.92 -34.28 53.76
N LEU A 7 -9.86 -33.01 54.17
CA LEU A 7 -9.48 -31.87 53.33
C LEU A 7 -7.99 -31.98 52.95
N SER A 8 -7.69 -32.61 51.81
CA SER A 8 -6.35 -32.65 51.24
C SER A 8 -6.31 -32.00 49.87
N TYR A 9 -6.12 -30.68 49.82
CA TYR A 9 -5.55 -30.01 48.64
C TYR A 9 -4.64 -28.87 49.07
N LYS A 10 -3.43 -29.20 49.52
CA LYS A 10 -2.37 -28.21 49.72
C LYS A 10 -1.60 -28.00 48.41
N THR A 11 -2.19 -27.25 47.48
CA THR A 11 -1.46 -26.78 46.29
C THR A 11 -0.61 -25.57 46.68
N GLN A 12 0.64 -25.81 47.07
CA GLN A 12 1.63 -24.75 47.23
C GLN A 12 1.88 -24.08 45.86
N SER A 13 1.40 -22.86 45.66
CA SER A 13 1.58 -22.12 44.42
C SER A 13 2.66 -21.02 44.52
N ARG A 14 3.67 -21.23 43.67
CA ARG A 14 4.77 -20.41 43.12
C ARG A 14 5.05 -19.01 43.70
N LYS A 15 6.30 -18.81 44.15
CA LYS A 15 6.95 -17.48 44.22
C LYS A 15 7.83 -17.25 42.99
N ARG A 16 7.36 -16.43 42.04
CA ARG A 16 8.07 -15.37 41.29
C ARG A 16 7.18 -14.84 40.15
N GLY A 17 7.15 -13.50 40.03
CA GLY A 17 6.49 -12.76 38.94
C GLY A 17 5.27 -11.95 39.40
N ARG A 18 5.51 -10.71 39.88
CA ARG A 18 4.58 -9.65 40.34
C ARG A 18 3.46 -10.10 41.30
N PRO A 19 3.28 -9.43 42.46
CA PRO A 19 2.08 -9.66 43.27
C PRO A 19 0.86 -9.41 42.40
N ALA A 20 -0.09 -10.36 42.39
CA ALA A 20 -1.42 -10.07 41.85
C ALA A 20 -1.90 -8.78 42.53
N GLY A 21 -2.30 -7.79 41.75
CA GLY A 21 -2.82 -6.54 42.31
C GLY A 21 -3.86 -6.87 43.38
N LYS A 22 -3.74 -6.26 44.56
CA LYS A 22 -4.62 -6.48 45.71
C LYS A 22 -6.08 -6.48 45.21
N ASN A 23 -6.83 -7.56 45.45
CA ASN A 23 -8.23 -7.76 45.06
C ASN A 23 -8.54 -8.08 43.57
N ARG A 24 -7.58 -8.53 42.76
CA ARG A 24 -7.92 -9.08 41.43
C ARG A 24 -8.44 -10.51 41.55
N MET A 25 -9.72 -10.71 41.26
CA MET A 25 -10.24 -12.06 41.02
C MET A 25 -9.58 -12.63 39.74
N PRO A 26 -8.92 -13.80 39.81
CA PRO A 26 -8.40 -14.44 38.62
C PRO A 26 -9.56 -14.84 37.71
N LEU A 27 -9.40 -14.61 36.40
CA LEU A 27 -10.39 -15.04 35.40
C LEU A 27 -10.61 -16.55 35.47
N SER A 28 -11.87 -16.97 35.34
CA SER A 28 -12.21 -18.39 35.20
C SER A 28 -11.50 -18.99 33.98
N SER A 29 -11.34 -20.31 33.96
CA SER A 29 -10.75 -21.02 32.82
C SER A 29 -11.51 -20.73 31.52
N GLU A 30 -12.84 -20.63 31.61
CA GLU A 30 -13.73 -20.31 30.49
C GLU A 30 -13.58 -18.86 30.02
N GLN A 31 -13.55 -17.89 30.95
CA GLN A 31 -13.32 -16.48 30.62
C GLN A 31 -11.96 -16.24 29.96
N ARG A 32 -10.92 -16.99 30.37
CA ARG A 32 -9.61 -16.94 29.71
C ARG A 32 -9.67 -17.48 28.29
N LYS A 33 -10.38 -18.60 28.08
CA LYS A 33 -10.57 -19.20 26.74
C LYS A 33 -11.35 -18.26 25.81
N SER A 34 -12.47 -17.71 26.27
CA SER A 34 -13.28 -16.79 25.46
C SER A 34 -12.52 -15.53 25.09
N ARG A 35 -11.78 -14.93 26.04
CA ARG A 35 -10.94 -13.76 25.78
C ARG A 35 -9.83 -14.05 24.77
N ASN A 36 -9.13 -15.18 24.90
CA ASN A 36 -8.09 -15.56 23.94
C ASN A 36 -8.65 -15.85 22.54
N ALA A 37 -9.85 -16.46 22.47
CA ALA A 37 -10.54 -16.68 21.21
C ALA A 37 -10.92 -15.36 20.52
N GLN A 38 -11.36 -14.37 21.29
CA GLN A 38 -11.62 -13.03 20.77
C GLN A 38 -10.34 -12.38 20.21
N TYR A 39 -9.24 -12.37 20.96
CA TYR A 39 -7.98 -11.80 20.49
C TYR A 39 -7.46 -12.49 19.22
N GLU A 40 -7.58 -13.81 19.14
CA GLU A 40 -7.17 -14.54 17.95
C GLU A 40 -8.08 -14.24 16.74
N LYS A 41 -9.37 -14.02 16.96
CA LYS A 41 -10.30 -13.57 15.91
C LYS A 41 -9.93 -12.17 15.41
N GLU A 42 -9.70 -11.22 16.31
CA GLU A 42 -9.29 -9.85 15.97
C GLU A 42 -7.97 -9.85 15.19
N ARG A 43 -6.96 -10.57 15.69
CA ARG A 43 -5.68 -10.76 15.01
C ARG A 43 -5.83 -11.31 13.59
N ARG A 44 -6.68 -12.33 13.39
CA ARG A 44 -6.92 -12.89 12.04
C ARG A 44 -7.61 -11.89 11.12
N ASN A 45 -8.54 -11.10 11.63
CA ASN A 45 -9.23 -10.07 10.86
C ASN A 45 -8.27 -8.95 10.44
N GLU A 46 -7.39 -8.49 11.34
CA GLU A 46 -6.36 -7.50 11.04
C GLU A 46 -5.42 -7.97 9.93
N ILE A 47 -4.95 -9.23 10.02
CA ILE A 47 -4.11 -9.85 8.99
C ILE A 47 -4.85 -9.91 7.64
N ALA A 48 -6.12 -10.31 7.64
CA ALA A 48 -6.93 -10.38 6.43
C ALA A 48 -7.12 -8.99 5.79
N HIS A 49 -7.39 -7.97 6.60
CA HIS A 49 -7.54 -6.59 6.12
C HIS A 49 -6.23 -6.04 5.54
N ALA A 50 -5.11 -6.25 6.23
CA ALA A 50 -3.78 -5.85 5.76
C ALA A 50 -3.42 -6.56 4.44
N THR A 51 -3.71 -7.85 4.34
CA THR A 51 -3.48 -8.67 3.13
C THR A 51 -4.32 -8.16 1.95
N LEU A 52 -5.59 -7.84 2.18
CA LEU A 52 -6.47 -7.27 1.16
C LEU A 52 -5.99 -5.89 0.69
N HIS A 53 -5.54 -5.04 1.61
CA HIS A 53 -4.97 -3.74 1.27
C HIS A 53 -3.69 -3.89 0.44
N LEU A 54 -2.83 -4.83 0.81
CA LEU A 54 -1.60 -5.16 0.09
C LEU A 54 -1.90 -5.67 -1.33
N ALA A 55 -2.86 -6.58 -1.48
CA ALA A 55 -3.29 -7.09 -2.78
C ALA A 55 -3.78 -5.96 -3.70
N LYS A 56 -4.62 -5.06 -3.18
CA LYS A 56 -5.06 -3.88 -3.92
C LYS A 56 -3.90 -2.97 -4.34
N ALA A 57 -2.96 -2.70 -3.45
CA ALA A 57 -1.82 -1.83 -3.74
C ALA A 57 -0.88 -2.38 -4.84
N VAL A 58 -0.82 -3.71 -4.99
CA VAL A 58 -0.02 -4.40 -6.01
C VAL A 58 -0.83 -4.64 -7.29
N GLY A 59 -2.14 -4.40 -7.28
CA GLY A 59 -3.04 -4.70 -8.40
C GLY A 59 -3.29 -6.20 -8.59
N CYS A 60 -3.18 -6.99 -7.53
CA CYS A 60 -3.53 -8.41 -7.55
C CYS A 60 -5.02 -8.60 -7.28
N ASP A 61 -5.64 -9.54 -8.01
CA ASP A 61 -7.01 -9.96 -7.74
C ASP A 61 -7.13 -10.65 -6.37
N GLY A 62 -8.30 -10.57 -5.75
CA GLY A 62 -8.55 -11.08 -4.39
C GLY A 62 -8.46 -12.62 -4.23
N SER A 63 -8.17 -13.36 -5.31
CA SER A 63 -8.03 -14.82 -5.32
C SER A 63 -6.57 -15.31 -5.16
N VAL A 64 -5.60 -14.40 -5.04
CA VAL A 64 -4.18 -14.77 -4.95
C VAL A 64 -3.82 -15.32 -3.57
N THR A 65 -3.05 -16.40 -3.53
CA THR A 65 -2.54 -16.97 -2.26
C THR A 65 -1.59 -16.00 -1.57
N LEU A 66 -1.54 -16.02 -0.23
CA LEU A 66 -0.69 -15.11 0.55
C LEU A 66 0.78 -15.18 0.13
N GLN A 67 1.30 -16.39 -0.14
CA GLN A 67 2.67 -16.60 -0.59
C GLN A 67 2.95 -15.91 -1.93
N ASN A 68 2.05 -16.04 -2.90
CA ASN A 68 2.20 -15.42 -4.20
C ASN A 68 2.10 -13.90 -4.10
N LEU A 69 1.18 -13.39 -3.28
CA LEU A 69 1.07 -11.96 -3.01
C LEU A 69 2.37 -11.38 -2.45
N LEU A 70 2.92 -11.99 -1.39
CA LEU A 70 4.17 -11.53 -0.78
C LEU A 70 5.35 -11.58 -1.75
N THR A 71 5.42 -12.62 -2.58
CA THR A 71 6.44 -12.75 -3.61
C THR A 71 6.33 -11.63 -4.65
N SER A 72 5.11 -11.31 -5.10
CA SER A 72 4.87 -10.21 -6.03
C SER A 72 5.23 -8.85 -5.43
N VAL A 73 4.93 -8.65 -4.14
CA VAL A 73 5.30 -7.42 -3.41
C VAL A 73 6.81 -7.26 -3.37
N ILE A 74 7.55 -8.31 -2.99
CA ILE A 74 9.00 -8.28 -2.91
C ILE A 74 9.59 -7.92 -4.28
N LYS A 75 9.16 -8.61 -5.35
CA LYS A 75 9.61 -8.31 -6.72
C LYS A 75 9.29 -6.88 -7.14
N LEU A 76 8.11 -6.36 -6.79
CA LEU A 76 7.73 -4.99 -7.09
C LEU A 76 8.64 -3.98 -6.39
N LEU A 77 8.93 -4.20 -5.10
CA LEU A 77 9.82 -3.36 -4.32
C LEU A 77 11.26 -3.42 -4.84
N ASP A 78 11.76 -4.60 -5.15
CA ASP A 78 13.10 -4.79 -5.73
C ASP A 78 13.21 -4.10 -7.09
N ASN A 79 12.20 -4.24 -7.95
CA ASN A 79 12.18 -3.54 -9.23
C ASN A 79 12.15 -2.03 -9.04
N LYS A 80 11.37 -1.51 -8.09
CA LYS A 80 11.33 -0.06 -7.79
C LYS A 80 12.61 0.46 -7.17
N ALA A 81 13.28 -0.33 -6.33
CA ALA A 81 14.53 0.05 -5.68
C ALA A 81 15.71 0.03 -6.66
N ASN A 82 15.71 -0.91 -7.61
CA ASN A 82 16.83 -1.13 -8.52
C ASN A 82 16.64 -0.56 -9.93
N CYS A 83 15.41 -0.21 -10.36
CA CYS A 83 15.21 0.45 -11.65
C CYS A 83 15.78 1.86 -11.64
N LYS A 84 16.87 2.07 -12.38
CA LYS A 84 17.20 3.42 -12.83
C LYS A 84 16.13 3.86 -13.84
N PRO A 85 15.60 5.09 -13.75
CA PRO A 85 14.57 5.58 -14.68
C PRO A 85 14.96 5.46 -16.16
N SER A 86 16.26 5.52 -16.46
CA SER A 86 16.78 5.34 -17.82
C SER A 86 16.60 3.90 -18.33
N GLU A 87 16.81 2.90 -17.46
CA GLU A 87 16.70 1.48 -17.82
C GLU A 87 15.24 1.08 -18.02
N SER A 88 14.32 1.61 -17.20
CA SER A 88 12.89 1.35 -17.37
C SER A 88 12.31 1.95 -18.66
N ILE A 89 12.74 3.16 -19.03
CA ILE A 89 12.36 3.79 -20.31
C ILE A 89 12.88 2.97 -21.49
N GLN A 90 14.12 2.46 -21.41
CA GLN A 90 14.70 1.65 -22.47
C GLN A 90 13.95 0.33 -22.65
N ILE A 91 13.61 -0.35 -21.56
CA ILE A 91 12.80 -1.58 -21.59
C ILE A 91 11.43 -1.32 -22.22
N LEU A 92 10.78 -0.20 -21.87
CA LEU A 92 9.49 0.18 -22.47
C LEU A 92 9.60 0.48 -23.96
N ARG A 93 10.66 1.18 -24.39
CA ARG A 93 10.91 1.45 -25.82
C ARG A 93 11.12 0.17 -26.60
N GLN A 94 11.93 -0.76 -26.07
CA GLN A 94 12.18 -2.05 -26.71
C GLN A 94 10.89 -2.87 -26.84
N ARG A 95 10.08 -2.93 -25.77
CA ARG A 95 8.79 -3.63 -25.81
C ARG A 95 7.82 -3.02 -26.82
N ASN A 96 7.79 -1.69 -26.94
CA ASN A 96 6.97 -1.02 -27.94
C ASN A 96 7.44 -1.36 -29.36
N GLU A 97 8.74 -1.45 -29.59
CA GLU A 97 9.29 -1.86 -30.89
C GLU A 97 8.88 -3.30 -31.25
N ASP A 98 8.94 -4.22 -30.29
CA ASP A 98 8.51 -5.61 -30.48
C ASP A 98 7.01 -5.70 -30.81
N ILE A 99 6.16 -4.95 -30.10
CA ILE A 99 4.72 -4.87 -30.38
C ILE A 99 4.47 -4.30 -31.78
N CYS A 100 5.20 -3.26 -32.18
CA CYS A 100 5.07 -2.69 -33.52
C CYS A 100 5.43 -3.71 -34.61
N LYS A 101 6.45 -4.55 -34.39
CA LYS A 101 6.81 -5.64 -35.32
C LYS A 101 5.70 -6.68 -35.40
N GLU A 102 5.16 -7.10 -34.26
CA GLU A 102 4.04 -8.06 -34.22
C GLU A 102 2.79 -7.52 -34.95
N ILE A 103 2.48 -6.23 -34.77
CA ILE A 103 1.39 -5.57 -35.51
C ILE A 103 1.67 -5.60 -37.01
N GLN A 104 2.87 -5.23 -37.46
CA GLN A 104 3.24 -5.25 -38.87
C GLN A 104 3.17 -6.66 -39.46
N GLU A 105 3.64 -7.68 -38.73
CA GLU A 105 3.54 -9.08 -39.14
C GLU A 105 2.07 -9.51 -39.29
N MET A 106 1.21 -9.14 -38.34
CA MET A 106 -0.22 -9.42 -38.43
C MET A 106 -0.90 -8.68 -39.59
N GLU A 107 -0.56 -7.41 -39.83
CA GLU A 107 -1.08 -6.64 -40.97
C GLU A 107 -0.69 -7.28 -42.30
N LEU A 108 0.58 -7.70 -42.45
CA LEU A 108 1.06 -8.42 -43.63
C LEU A 108 0.35 -9.77 -43.79
N PHE A 109 0.14 -10.49 -42.68
CA PHE A 109 -0.60 -11.76 -42.69
C PHE A 109 -2.06 -11.57 -43.12
N LEU A 110 -2.75 -10.54 -42.63
CA LEU A 110 -4.11 -10.22 -43.02
C LEU A 110 -4.19 -9.77 -44.49
N LYS A 111 -3.22 -8.98 -44.95
CA LYS A 111 -3.11 -8.53 -46.34
C LYS A 111 -2.89 -9.71 -47.31
N SER A 112 -2.01 -10.65 -46.93
CA SER A 112 -1.73 -11.85 -47.76
C SER A 112 -2.90 -12.85 -47.81
N LYS A 113 -3.76 -12.88 -46.78
CA LYS A 113 -4.98 -13.70 -46.76
C LYS A 113 -6.17 -13.09 -47.51
N GLY A 114 -6.01 -11.90 -48.11
CA GLY A 114 -7.09 -11.24 -48.86
C GLY A 114 -8.29 -10.83 -48.02
N LEU A 115 -8.13 -10.69 -46.69
CA LEU A 115 -9.21 -10.31 -45.77
C LEU A 115 -9.41 -8.79 -45.67
N ASN A 116 -8.78 -8.00 -46.54
CA ASN A 116 -9.04 -6.56 -46.66
C ASN A 116 -10.35 -6.31 -47.42
N LYS A 117 -11.47 -6.33 -46.69
CA LYS A 117 -12.63 -5.49 -47.02
C LYS A 117 -12.58 -4.24 -46.16
N GLN A 118 -11.84 -3.23 -46.62
CA GLN A 118 -12.28 -1.84 -46.75
C GLN A 118 -11.09 -0.96 -47.09
N GLU A 119 -11.17 -0.37 -48.28
CA GLU A 119 -10.42 0.80 -48.66
C GLU A 119 -10.77 1.94 -47.69
N TYR A 120 -9.76 2.48 -47.03
CA TYR A 120 -9.71 3.90 -46.73
C TYR A 120 -8.30 4.36 -47.12
N GLU A 121 -8.19 4.82 -48.37
CA GLU A 121 -7.14 5.74 -48.74
C GLU A 121 -7.40 7.06 -48.00
N THR A 122 -6.40 7.55 -47.30
CA THR A 122 -6.00 8.97 -47.33
C THR A 122 -4.64 9.09 -46.66
N ASP A 123 -3.63 9.08 -47.52
CA ASP A 123 -2.54 10.04 -47.56
C ASP A 123 -1.80 10.34 -46.25
N SER A 124 -0.64 9.68 -46.17
CA SER A 124 0.64 10.31 -45.87
C SER A 124 0.63 11.83 -46.00
N GLU A 125 0.57 12.54 -44.88
CA GLU A 125 1.28 13.80 -44.70
C GLU A 125 1.55 14.06 -43.22
N CYS A 126 2.84 14.07 -42.87
CA CYS A 126 3.37 14.58 -41.62
C CYS A 126 3.23 16.11 -41.61
N GLU A 127 2.02 16.61 -41.35
CA GLU A 127 1.80 18.05 -41.15
C GLU A 127 1.89 18.42 -39.66
N SER A 128 2.92 19.20 -39.35
CA SER A 128 3.07 19.90 -38.08
C SER A 128 1.95 20.95 -37.92
N TYR A 129 0.91 20.65 -37.17
CA TYR A 129 -0.14 21.62 -36.88
C TYR A 129 0.30 22.61 -35.78
N ASN A 130 0.60 23.83 -36.23
CA ASN A 130 0.54 25.05 -35.43
C ASN A 130 -0.91 25.30 -34.97
N LEU A 131 -1.22 25.06 -33.70
CA LEU A 131 -2.52 25.44 -33.13
C LEU A 131 -2.52 26.93 -32.77
N ARG A 132 -2.92 27.78 -33.72
CA ARG A 132 -3.39 29.14 -33.44
C ARG A 132 -4.72 29.08 -32.71
N SER A 133 -4.72 29.58 -31.48
CA SER A 133 -5.90 29.75 -30.63
C SER A 133 -6.90 30.74 -31.25
N ARG A 134 -8.08 30.26 -31.65
CA ARG A 134 -9.27 31.10 -31.82
C ARG A 134 -10.44 30.47 -31.10
N GLY A 135 -10.97 31.22 -30.14
CA GLY A 135 -11.87 30.75 -29.12
C GLY A 135 -13.23 30.33 -29.63
N SER A 136 -13.72 29.24 -29.05
CA SER A 136 -15.14 28.92 -29.00
C SER A 136 -15.54 28.84 -27.53
N LYS A 137 -16.30 29.85 -27.09
CA LYS A 137 -17.06 29.83 -25.84
C LYS A 137 -17.99 28.63 -25.84
N ARG A 138 -17.70 27.62 -25.02
CA ARG A 138 -18.70 26.68 -24.52
C ARG A 138 -18.49 26.51 -23.02
N LYS A 139 -19.55 26.76 -22.27
CA LYS A 139 -19.67 26.57 -20.83
C LYS A 139 -19.31 25.12 -20.48
N SER A 140 -18.17 24.91 -19.86
CA SER A 140 -17.92 23.77 -18.99
C SER A 140 -17.66 24.33 -17.61
N GLU A 141 -18.64 24.16 -16.73
CA GLU A 141 -18.52 24.50 -15.32
C GLU A 141 -17.48 23.56 -14.68
N ASN A 142 -16.63 24.18 -13.87
CA ASN A 142 -15.63 23.63 -12.94
C ASN A 142 -14.38 22.95 -13.50
N ILE A 143 -13.46 23.84 -13.86
CA ILE A 143 -12.02 23.64 -13.98
C ILE A 143 -11.38 23.50 -12.59
N CYS A 144 -10.39 22.62 -12.54
CA CYS A 144 -9.28 22.54 -11.60
C CYS A 144 -8.82 23.93 -11.11
N GLU A 145 -9.22 24.32 -9.90
CA GLU A 145 -8.67 25.48 -9.23
C GLU A 145 -7.37 25.08 -8.54
N LEU A 146 -6.27 25.48 -9.17
CA LEU A 146 -4.96 25.65 -8.55
C LEU A 146 -5.10 26.46 -7.25
N GLN A 147 -5.02 25.78 -6.10
CA GLN A 147 -4.67 26.43 -4.84
C GLN A 147 -3.24 26.00 -4.47
N TYR A 148 -2.29 26.61 -5.19
CA TYR A 148 -0.90 26.71 -4.75
C TYR A 148 -0.78 27.94 -3.85
N SER A 149 -1.18 27.82 -2.57
CA SER A 149 -0.81 28.82 -1.54
C SER A 149 -1.15 28.36 -0.13
N GLU A 150 -0.32 27.49 0.45
CA GLU A 150 -0.01 27.56 1.88
C GLU A 150 1.49 27.31 2.09
N LYS A 151 2.32 28.24 1.62
CA LYS A 151 3.59 28.49 2.31
C LYS A 151 3.23 29.15 3.63
N LYS A 152 3.05 28.37 4.69
CA LYS A 152 3.22 28.90 6.04
C LYS A 152 4.65 29.43 6.11
N GLN A 153 4.80 30.75 6.03
CA GLN A 153 6.00 31.40 6.52
C GLN A 153 6.06 31.08 8.02
N LEU A 154 6.74 30.00 8.38
CA LEU A 154 7.29 29.85 9.71
C LEU A 154 8.18 31.06 9.89
N ASN A 155 7.75 31.98 10.75
CA ASN A 155 8.52 33.14 11.11
C ASN A 155 9.88 32.64 11.60
N GLU A 156 10.98 33.22 11.12
CA GLU A 156 12.34 32.87 11.57
C GLU A 156 12.47 32.89 13.11
N LYS A 157 11.63 33.71 13.78
CA LYS A 157 11.52 33.78 15.24
C LYS A 157 11.00 32.48 15.86
N ASP A 158 10.07 31.80 15.21
CA ASP A 158 9.46 30.57 15.71
C ASP A 158 10.44 29.39 15.56
N VAL A 159 11.14 29.31 14.43
CA VAL A 159 12.18 28.29 14.18
C VAL A 159 13.37 28.48 15.13
N LYS A 160 13.81 29.73 15.38
CA LYS A 160 14.87 30.02 16.37
C LYS A 160 14.43 29.67 17.80
N SER A 161 13.15 29.87 18.16
CA SER A 161 12.65 29.48 19.48
C SER A 161 12.61 27.96 19.68
N MET A 162 12.26 27.19 18.64
CA MET A 162 12.20 25.73 18.69
C MET A 162 13.60 25.10 18.77
N ILE A 163 14.58 25.67 18.07
CA ILE A 163 15.98 25.20 18.14
C ILE A 163 16.61 25.52 19.50
N SER A 164 16.29 26.68 20.09
CA SER A 164 16.74 27.06 21.43
C SER A 164 16.16 26.15 22.53
N THR A 165 14.87 25.83 22.46
CA THR A 165 14.23 24.91 23.42
C THR A 165 14.76 23.47 23.29
N ALA A 166 15.05 22.99 22.08
CA ALA A 166 15.68 21.70 21.88
C ALA A 166 17.12 21.64 22.45
N SER A 167 17.89 22.73 22.31
CA SER A 167 19.26 22.80 22.85
C SER A 167 19.28 22.79 24.38
N ASN A 168 18.34 23.48 25.02
CA ASN A 168 18.24 23.51 26.49
C ASN A 168 17.79 22.16 27.10
N LEU A 169 17.02 21.35 26.36
CA LEU A 169 16.59 20.01 26.81
C LEU A 169 17.73 18.97 26.75
N VAL A 170 18.66 19.13 25.80
CA VAL A 170 19.85 18.26 25.67
C VAL A 170 20.90 18.61 26.72
N SER A 171 20.99 19.88 27.15
CA SER A 171 21.92 20.31 28.22
C SER A 171 21.45 19.98 29.64
N PHE A 172 20.22 19.48 29.84
CA PHE A 172 19.69 19.11 31.16
C PHE A 172 19.67 17.59 31.40
N THR A 173 20.14 16.79 30.43
CA THR A 173 20.20 15.32 30.50
C THR A 173 21.63 14.76 30.52
N ILE A 174 22.61 15.59 30.92
CA ILE A 174 23.96 15.21 31.33
C ILE A 174 24.24 15.90 32.67
#